data_AF-A0A3B8NJA6-F1
#
_entry.id   AF-A0A3B8NJA6-F1
#
_cell.length_a   1.000
_cell.length_b   1.000
_cell.length_c   1.000
_cell.angle_alpha   90.00
_cell.angle_beta   90.00
_cell.angle_gamma   90.00
#
_symmetry.space_group_name_H-M   'P 1'
#
loop_
_entity.id
_entity.type
_entity.pdbx_description
1 polymer ?
#
loop_
_entity_poly.entity_id
_entity_poly.type
_entity_poly.pdbx_seq_one_letter_code
_entity_poly.pdbx_strand_id
1 'polypeptide(L)'
;MKEGLGDILERKFTRRDFLKYSSSLVALLGLSQAYVPKVAEALETVTSDKLPIVWLHGSECTGCTVSLANSRHPTMAELILNTLSLKYHETLMAGSGEVAE
;
A
#
# COMPACT_ATOMS: atom_id res chain seq x y z
N MET A 1 -24.52 22.83 11.55
CA MET A 1 -24.92 21.56 10.94
C MET A 1 -23.73 20.61 11.07
N LYS A 2 -23.78 19.70 12.05
CA LYS A 2 -22.67 18.80 12.42
C LYS A 2 -22.81 17.53 11.58
N GLU A 3 -21.97 17.35 10.58
CA GLU A 3 -21.87 16.05 9.88
C GLU A 3 -21.18 15.06 10.81
N GLY A 4 -21.81 13.90 11.03
CA GLY A 4 -21.30 12.87 11.93
C GLY A 4 -20.18 12.09 11.26
N LEU A 5 -19.31 11.45 12.07
CA LEU A 5 -18.26 10.56 11.57
C LEU A 5 -18.80 9.44 10.66
N GLY A 6 -20.03 8.99 10.91
CA GLY A 6 -20.74 8.01 10.06
C GLY A 6 -20.96 8.51 8.63
N ASP A 7 -21.40 9.76 8.46
CA ASP A 7 -21.69 10.33 7.13
C ASP A 7 -20.40 10.50 6.28
N ILE A 8 -19.25 10.73 6.93
CA ILE A 8 -17.94 10.88 6.27
C ILE A 8 -17.38 9.52 5.80
N LEU A 9 -17.64 8.45 6.55
CA LEU A 9 -17.21 7.09 6.21
C LEU A 9 -18.07 6.47 5.11
N GLU A 10 -19.34 6.85 5.00
CA GLU A 10 -20.25 6.38 3.94
C GLU A 10 -19.99 7.06 2.57
N ARG A 11 -19.37 8.24 2.56
CA ARG A 11 -18.97 8.92 1.31
C ARG A 11 -17.52 8.60 0.94
N LYS A 12 -17.15 8.76 -0.34
CA LYS A 12 -15.75 8.65 -0.80
C LYS A 12 -14.85 9.54 0.06
N PHE A 13 -14.09 8.90 0.94
CA PHE A 13 -13.19 9.53 1.89
C PHE A 13 -12.08 10.27 1.13
N THR A 14 -12.09 11.60 1.13
CA THR A 14 -11.11 12.38 0.37
C THR A 14 -9.90 12.75 1.23
N ARG A 15 -8.76 13.04 0.59
CA ARG A 15 -7.53 13.48 1.27
C ARG A 15 -7.77 14.66 2.24
N ARG A 16 -8.69 15.57 1.89
CA ARG A 16 -9.01 16.74 2.72
C ARG A 16 -9.76 16.34 3.99
N ASP A 17 -10.61 15.33 3.91
CA ASP A 17 -11.37 14.83 5.06
C ASP A 17 -10.45 14.08 6.02
N PHE A 18 -9.51 13.30 5.48
CA PHE A 18 -8.44 12.68 6.26
C PHE A 18 -7.60 13.69 7.06
N LEU A 19 -7.16 14.78 6.41
CA LEU A 19 -6.36 15.81 7.06
C LEU A 19 -7.15 16.54 8.16
N LYS A 20 -8.43 16.85 7.93
CA LYS A 20 -9.28 17.44 8.97
C LYS A 20 -9.45 16.51 10.17
N TYR A 21 -9.63 15.22 9.91
CA TYR A 21 -9.85 14.24 10.97
C TYR A 21 -8.59 14.01 11.80
N SER A 22 -7.45 13.76 11.15
CA SER A 22 -6.16 13.61 11.83
C SER A 22 -5.78 14.86 12.64
N SER A 23 -5.98 16.07 12.09
CA SER A 23 -5.74 17.32 12.82
C SER A 23 -6.65 17.46 14.05
N SER A 24 -7.91 17.04 13.94
CA SER A 24 -8.86 17.05 15.05
C SER A 24 -8.48 16.02 16.12
N LEU A 25 -8.02 14.84 15.72
CA LEU A 25 -7.57 13.79 16.63
C LEU A 25 -6.30 14.21 17.40
N VAL A 26 -5.34 14.82 16.71
CA VAL A 26 -4.12 15.40 17.31
C VAL A 26 -4.48 16.46 18.35
N ALA A 27 -5.43 17.35 18.03
CA ALA A 27 -5.90 18.37 18.96
C ALA A 27 -6.63 17.78 20.18
N LEU A 28 -7.49 16.78 19.98
CA LEU A 28 -8.20 16.08 21.06
C LEU A 28 -7.25 15.35 22.02
N LEU A 29 -6.19 14.76 21.49
CA LEU A 29 -5.18 14.05 22.28
C LEU A 29 -4.14 15.00 22.91
N GLY A 30 -4.24 16.31 22.70
CA GLY A 30 -3.32 17.31 23.25
C GLY A 30 -1.88 17.16 22.74
N LEU A 31 -1.68 16.51 21.58
CA LEU A 31 -0.34 16.36 21.01
C LEU A 31 0.17 17.72 20.51
N SER A 32 1.31 18.14 21.05
CA SER A 32 2.03 19.32 20.59
C SER A 32 2.39 19.21 19.10
N GLN A 33 2.44 20.34 18.40
CA GLN A 33 2.90 20.46 17.01
C GLN A 33 4.29 19.83 16.76
N ALA A 34 5.09 19.63 17.82
CA ALA A 34 6.36 18.91 17.76
C ALA A 34 6.23 17.43 17.34
N TYR A 35 5.05 16.81 17.48
CA TYR A 35 4.79 15.42 17.10
C TYR A 35 4.28 15.26 15.67
N VAL A 36 3.97 16.36 14.97
CA VAL A 36 3.58 16.34 13.55
C VAL A 36 4.55 15.52 12.68
N PRO A 37 5.89 15.67 12.78
CA PRO A 37 6.81 14.85 12.00
C PRO A 37 6.72 13.35 12.32
N LYS A 38 6.55 12.97 13.60
CA LYS A 38 6.38 11.55 13.99
C LYS A 38 5.06 10.96 13.51
N VAL A 39 3.99 11.76 13.52
CA VAL A 39 2.68 11.35 13.00
C VAL A 39 2.74 11.22 11.47
N ALA A 40 3.44 12.13 10.78
CA ALA A 40 3.66 12.04 9.34
C ALA A 40 4.48 10.81 8.96
N GLU A 41 5.58 10.54 9.68
CA GLU A 41 6.42 9.35 9.48
C GLU A 41 5.64 8.05 9.71
N ALA A 42 4.85 7.97 10.79
CA ALA A 42 3.96 6.84 11.07
C ALA A 42 2.89 6.67 9.99
N LEU A 43 2.36 7.77 9.46
CA LEU A 43 1.39 7.75 8.37
C LEU A 43 2.02 7.28 7.06
N GLU A 44 3.25 7.69 6.77
CA GLU A 44 4.01 7.21 5.62
C GLU A 44 4.29 5.72 5.73
N THR A 45 4.59 5.19 6.93
CA THR A 45 4.77 3.74 7.13
C THR A 45 3.47 2.98 6.88
N VAL A 46 2.34 3.47 7.41
CA VAL A 46 1.04 2.80 7.27
C VAL A 46 0.48 2.90 5.85
N THR A 47 0.81 3.97 5.10
CA THR A 47 0.35 4.16 3.71
C THR A 47 1.29 3.58 2.65
N SER A 48 2.56 3.35 2.98
CA SER A 48 3.57 2.88 2.02
C SER A 48 3.80 1.37 2.03
N ASP A 49 3.31 0.64 3.04
CA ASP A 49 3.49 -0.81 3.08
C ASP A 49 2.53 -1.50 2.09
N LYS A 50 2.99 -1.63 0.84
CA LYS A 50 2.36 -2.48 -0.16
C LYS A 50 2.27 -3.89 0.38
N LEU A 51 1.15 -4.57 0.11
CA LEU A 51 0.94 -5.95 0.56
C LEU A 51 2.11 -6.86 0.09
N PRO A 52 2.85 -7.50 1.01
CA PRO A 52 3.95 -8.40 0.63
C PRO A 52 3.40 -9.71 0.08
N ILE A 53 3.90 -10.12 -1.09
CA ILE A 53 3.51 -11.34 -1.78
C ILE A 53 4.73 -12.21 -2.08
N VAL A 54 4.60 -13.50 -1.79
CA VAL A 54 5.54 -14.57 -2.17
C VAL A 54 4.85 -15.42 -3.22
N TRP A 55 5.43 -15.50 -4.42
CA TRP A 55 4.90 -16.30 -5.52
C TRP A 55 5.80 -17.52 -5.74
N LEU A 56 5.28 -18.70 -5.41
CA LEU A 56 6.00 -19.96 -5.55
C LEU A 56 5.57 -20.68 -6.82
N HIS A 57 6.54 -21.18 -7.57
CA HIS A 57 6.31 -22.00 -8.74
C HIS A 57 6.34 -23.47 -8.33
N GLY A 58 5.30 -24.21 -8.72
CA GLY A 58 5.23 -25.67 -8.54
C GLY A 58 5.46 -26.38 -9.88
N SER A 59 4.66 -27.38 -10.18
CA SER A 59 4.59 -27.98 -11.51
C SER A 59 3.77 -27.11 -12.46
N GLU A 60 4.38 -26.04 -12.96
CA GLU A 60 3.73 -25.07 -13.87
C GLU A 60 4.45 -24.93 -15.22
N CYS A 61 3.82 -24.22 -16.15
CA CYS A 61 4.38 -23.90 -17.48
C CYS A 61 4.72 -22.40 -17.65
N THR A 62 4.71 -21.62 -16.56
CA THR A 62 4.95 -20.15 -16.55
C THR A 62 3.91 -19.33 -17.34
N GLY A 63 2.91 -19.96 -17.95
CA GLY A 63 1.82 -19.29 -18.68
C GLY A 63 1.01 -18.32 -17.81
N CYS A 64 0.85 -18.63 -16.51
CA CYS A 64 0.20 -17.75 -15.55
C CYS A 64 0.96 -16.42 -15.37
N THR A 65 2.29 -16.47 -15.28
CA THR A 65 3.13 -15.27 -15.21
C THR A 65 3.09 -14.47 -16.51
N VAL A 66 3.14 -15.14 -17.68
CA VAL A 66 3.03 -14.47 -18.98
C VAL A 66 1.66 -13.79 -19.15
N SER A 67 0.60 -14.45 -18.70
CA SER A 67 -0.75 -13.88 -18.68
C SER A 67 -0.80 -12.60 -17.84
N LEU A 68 -0.21 -12.63 -16.64
CA LEU A 68 -0.12 -11.44 -15.78
C LEU A 68 0.73 -10.33 -16.41
N ALA A 69 1.85 -10.68 -17.05
CA ALA A 69 2.73 -9.71 -17.72
C ALA A 69 2.00 -8.97 -18.86
N ASN A 70 0.99 -9.60 -19.45
CA ASN A 70 0.16 -9.02 -20.51
C ASN A 70 -1.10 -8.29 -20.00
N SER A 71 -1.29 -8.20 -18.67
CA SER A 71 -2.40 -7.45 -18.07
C SER A 71 -2.31 -5.96 -18.39
N ARG A 72 -3.45 -5.33 -18.69
CA ARG A 72 -3.54 -3.89 -19.00
C ARG A 72 -4.19 -3.04 -17.91
N HIS A 73 -5.02 -3.63 -17.05
CA HIS A 73 -5.78 -2.90 -16.03
C HIS A 73 -5.90 -3.74 -14.74
N PRO A 74 -4.93 -3.66 -13.81
CA PRO A 74 -3.71 -2.85 -13.85
C PRO A 74 -2.59 -3.47 -14.71
N THR A 75 -1.62 -2.64 -15.13
CA THR A 75 -0.42 -3.15 -15.81
C THR A 75 0.52 -3.85 -14.83
N MET A 76 1.35 -4.78 -15.30
CA MET A 76 2.32 -5.49 -14.43
C MET A 76 3.25 -4.52 -13.68
N ALA A 77 3.74 -3.48 -14.35
CA ALA A 77 4.61 -2.49 -13.74
C ALA A 77 3.89 -1.72 -12.62
N GLU A 78 2.66 -1.28 -12.85
CA GLU A 78 1.84 -0.62 -11.84
C GLU A 78 1.55 -1.55 -10.65
N LEU A 79 1.30 -2.82 -10.92
CA LEU A 79 1.06 -3.84 -9.90
C LEU A 79 2.25 -3.99 -8.95
N ILE A 80 3.46 -4.14 -9.48
CA ILE A 80 4.69 -4.36 -8.67
C ILE A 80 5.18 -3.04 -8.04
N LEU A 81 5.01 -1.91 -8.72
CA LEU A 81 5.56 -0.63 -8.26
C LEU A 81 4.62 0.19 -7.39
N ASN A 82 3.31 -0.01 -7.47
CA ASN A 82 2.34 0.83 -6.77
C ASN A 82 1.38 0.03 -5.87
N THR A 83 1.12 -1.24 -6.17
CA THR A 83 0.06 -1.99 -5.47
C THR A 83 0.60 -3.06 -4.52
N LEU A 84 1.51 -3.92 -4.99
CA LEU A 84 2.01 -5.09 -4.26
C LEU A 84 3.52 -5.00 -4.09
N SER A 85 4.03 -5.54 -2.98
CA SER A 85 5.46 -5.79 -2.80
C SER A 85 5.73 -7.24 -3.15
N LEU A 86 6.16 -7.50 -4.38
CA LEU A 86 6.56 -8.84 -4.82
C LEU A 86 7.93 -9.18 -4.20
N LYS A 87 7.93 -9.97 -3.13
CA LYS A 87 9.14 -10.31 -2.37
C LYS A 87 9.92 -11.45 -2.99
N TYR A 88 9.21 -12.40 -3.60
CA TYR A 88 9.81 -13.56 -4.26
C TYR A 88 8.98 -13.93 -5.49
N HIS A 89 9.66 -14.08 -6.63
CA HIS A 89 9.10 -14.58 -7.89
C HIS A 89 10.26 -14.97 -8.80
N GLU A 90 10.46 -16.26 -9.06
CA GLU A 90 11.67 -16.79 -9.71
C GLU A 90 11.91 -16.23 -11.11
N THR A 91 10.85 -15.99 -11.89
CA THR A 91 10.98 -15.44 -13.26
C THR A 91 11.28 -13.93 -13.31
N LEU A 92 10.90 -13.14 -12.29
CA LEU A 92 10.92 -11.67 -12.35
C LEU A 92 11.96 -11.04 -11.41
N MET A 93 12.39 -11.77 -10.38
CA MET A 93 13.35 -11.27 -9.41
C MET A 93 14.75 -11.13 -10.02
N ALA A 94 15.55 -10.20 -9.48
CA ALA A 94 16.92 -9.98 -9.94
C ALA A 94 17.93 -10.97 -9.31
N GLY A 95 17.66 -11.47 -8.10
CA GLY A 95 18.52 -12.43 -7.41
C GLY A 95 18.41 -13.84 -8.00
N SER A 96 19.47 -14.64 -7.88
CA SER A 96 19.48 -16.05 -8.27
C SER A 96 20.39 -16.87 -7.34
N GLY A 97 20.14 -18.17 -7.25
CA GLY A 97 20.87 -19.08 -6.36
C GLY A 97 20.70 -18.67 -4.88
N GLU A 98 21.79 -18.70 -4.12
CA GLU A 98 21.80 -18.36 -2.67
C GLU A 98 21.35 -16.91 -2.38
N VAL A 99 21.42 -16.00 -3.35
CA VAL A 99 20.96 -14.61 -3.18
C VAL A 99 19.43 -14.51 -3.34
N ALA A 100 18.79 -15.52 -3.93
CA ALA A 100 17.34 -15.58 -4.08
C ALA A 100 16.61 -16.23 -2.90
N GLU A 101 17.29 -17.15 -2.21
CA GLU A 101 16.80 -17.86 -1.01
C GLU A 101 16.94 -17.00 0.27
#